data_AF-A0A964N0Y4-F1
#
_entry.id   AF-A0A964N0Y4-F1
#
_cell.length_a   1.000
_cell.length_b   1.000
_cell.length_c   1.000
_cell.angle_alpha   90.00
_cell.angle_beta   90.00
_cell.angle_gamma   90.00
#
_symmetry.space_group_name_H-M   'P 1'
#
loop_
_entity.id
_entity.type
_entity.pdbx_description
1 polymer ?
#
loop_
_entity_poly.entity_id
_entity_poly.type
_entity_poly.pdbx_seq_one_letter_code
_entity_poly.pdbx_strand_id
1 'polypeptide(L)'
;MSVSRFLIAVVLFAGALSQVVPSTSAQAPASRAPRNAAEFDELFQRVKNWGRWGAADELGAANLLTDATRRRAIALAKTGTTVSLSHNLLTDKADDNGSPFEHTMLGANTMDTYRVSYHGYAHSHIDGLCHILYKGQTYNGYPTAEVNTPAGCVKLGIENLKQGVITRGILIDIPLLRGVPYLEPGTAVYVEEIEAWEKKAGIKIGVGDAILLRTGRWARRDKVGPWAVGRSAAGFHASIAPWIKARGVAFVGSDAAQDVVPSLVEGIALPVHTLLLTGLGINLLDNQDLESLSATAARLKRWSFMLTIAPLAVKGGTGSPANILATF
;
A
#
# COMPACT_ATOMS: atom_id res chain seq x y z
N MET A 1 45.07 11.64 -76.83
CA MET A 1 45.79 10.71 -75.92
C MET A 1 45.37 11.04 -74.49
N SER A 2 44.81 10.03 -73.83
CA SER A 2 44.19 10.05 -72.51
C SER A 2 45.21 10.31 -71.39
N VAL A 3 44.86 11.16 -70.42
CA VAL A 3 45.15 10.90 -68.99
C VAL A 3 44.03 11.54 -68.15
N SER A 4 43.07 10.72 -67.71
CA SER A 4 42.11 11.07 -66.65
C SER A 4 42.83 11.28 -65.32
N ARG A 5 42.66 12.45 -64.69
CA ARG A 5 43.03 12.69 -63.29
C ARG A 5 41.84 12.35 -62.40
N PHE A 6 41.92 11.21 -61.71
CA PHE A 6 41.07 10.90 -60.57
C PHE A 6 41.49 11.78 -59.38
N LEU A 7 40.61 12.69 -58.93
CA LEU A 7 40.72 13.27 -57.59
C LEU A 7 40.12 12.26 -56.60
N ILE A 8 40.98 11.65 -55.78
CA ILE A 8 40.56 10.93 -54.57
C ILE A 8 40.31 12.00 -53.49
N ALA A 9 39.04 12.24 -53.17
CA ALA A 9 38.66 13.01 -52.00
C ALA A 9 38.87 12.12 -50.75
N VAL A 10 39.91 12.40 -49.98
CA VAL A 10 40.09 11.83 -48.64
C VAL A 10 39.10 12.52 -47.71
N VAL A 11 37.97 11.87 -47.45
CA VAL A 11 37.05 12.26 -46.38
C VAL A 11 37.67 11.80 -45.07
N LEU A 12 38.25 12.74 -44.32
CA LEU A 12 38.64 12.55 -42.93
C LEU A 12 37.37 12.37 -42.09
N PHE A 13 37.02 11.12 -41.79
CA PHE A 13 36.07 10.82 -40.70
C PHE A 13 36.76 11.19 -39.37
N ALA A 14 36.46 12.37 -38.85
CA ALA A 14 36.71 12.67 -37.45
C ALA A 14 35.79 11.78 -36.62
N GLY A 15 36.35 10.69 -36.08
CA GLY A 15 35.66 9.84 -35.11
C GLY A 15 35.29 10.68 -33.90
N ALA A 16 34.02 11.02 -33.77
CA ALA A 16 33.47 11.51 -32.52
C ALA A 16 33.55 10.35 -31.52
N LEU A 17 34.58 10.39 -30.66
CA LEU A 17 34.65 9.57 -29.46
C LEU A 17 33.39 9.88 -28.64
N SER A 18 32.39 9.00 -28.73
CA SER A 18 31.27 8.97 -27.81
C SER A 18 31.83 8.79 -26.41
N GLN A 19 31.95 9.90 -25.69
CA GLN A 19 32.22 9.90 -24.26
C GLN A 19 31.05 9.17 -23.60
N VAL A 20 31.27 7.90 -23.27
CA VAL A 20 30.41 7.14 -22.37
C VAL A 20 30.46 7.90 -21.06
N VAL A 21 29.45 8.74 -20.82
CA VAL A 21 29.22 9.34 -19.51
C VAL A 21 29.04 8.16 -18.57
N PRO A 22 29.89 7.99 -17.55
CA PRO A 22 29.69 6.93 -16.57
C PRO A 22 28.32 7.15 -15.97
N SER A 23 27.43 6.19 -16.15
CA SER A 23 26.22 6.10 -15.34
C SER A 23 26.69 6.16 -13.89
N THR A 24 26.35 7.26 -13.21
CA THR A 24 26.54 7.37 -11.77
C THR A 24 25.88 6.14 -11.17
N SER A 25 26.69 5.20 -10.68
CA SER A 25 26.20 4.09 -9.90
C SER A 25 25.37 4.70 -8.78
N ALA A 26 24.08 4.38 -8.77
CA ALA A 26 23.21 4.75 -7.67
C ALA A 26 23.86 4.16 -6.42
N GLN A 27 24.44 5.04 -5.61
CA GLN A 27 25.05 4.69 -4.35
C GLN A 27 23.98 3.95 -3.55
N ALA A 28 24.23 2.69 -3.19
CA ALA A 28 23.29 1.91 -2.40
C ALA A 28 22.88 2.77 -1.18
N PRO A 29 21.59 3.06 -0.98
CA PRO A 29 21.19 3.93 0.11
C PRO A 29 21.73 3.35 1.41
N ALA A 30 22.41 4.20 2.21
CA ALA A 30 22.98 3.79 3.49
C ALA A 30 21.96 2.97 4.29
N SER A 31 22.39 1.85 4.87
CA SER A 31 21.50 0.92 5.60
C SER A 31 20.69 1.69 6.64
N ARG A 32 19.36 1.75 6.47
CA ARG A 32 18.48 2.50 7.37
C ARG A 32 17.98 1.59 8.48
N ALA A 33 17.97 2.10 9.71
CA ALA A 33 17.34 1.39 10.83
C ALA A 33 15.81 1.30 10.63
N PRO A 34 15.16 0.19 11.00
CA PRO A 34 15.77 -1.01 11.57
C PRO A 34 16.43 -1.88 10.49
N ARG A 35 17.62 -2.40 10.76
CA ARG A 35 18.40 -3.23 9.83
C ARG A 35 18.24 -4.72 10.08
N ASN A 36 17.85 -5.08 11.31
CA ASN A 36 17.73 -6.46 11.78
C ASN A 36 16.63 -6.57 12.85
N ALA A 37 16.36 -7.79 13.28
CA ALA A 37 15.33 -8.09 14.28
C ALA A 37 15.52 -7.34 15.61
N ALA A 38 16.75 -7.12 16.08
CA ALA A 38 17.00 -6.41 17.34
C ALA A 38 16.62 -4.92 17.25
N GLU A 39 17.01 -4.24 16.17
CA GLU A 39 16.60 -2.85 15.95
C GLU A 39 15.10 -2.74 15.67
N PHE A 40 14.52 -3.74 15.02
CA PHE A 40 13.08 -3.81 14.78
C PHE A 40 12.31 -3.94 16.10
N ASP A 41 12.77 -4.81 17.00
CA ASP A 41 12.28 -4.98 18.37
C ASP A 41 12.24 -3.65 19.13
N GLU A 42 13.36 -2.92 19.14
CA GLU A 42 13.47 -1.60 19.78
C GLU A 42 12.50 -0.60 19.16
N LEU A 43 12.43 -0.56 17.83
CA LEU A 43 11.49 0.29 17.11
C LEU A 43 10.04 -0.05 17.48
N PHE A 44 9.68 -1.33 17.50
CA PHE A 44 8.36 -1.82 17.85
C PHE A 44 7.94 -1.35 19.26
N GLN A 45 8.82 -1.55 20.26
CA GLN A 45 8.55 -1.10 21.63
C GLN A 45 8.39 0.41 21.72
N ARG A 46 9.19 1.16 20.97
CA ARG A 46 9.13 2.63 20.93
C ARG A 46 7.84 3.16 20.29
N VAL A 47 7.34 2.52 19.23
CA VAL A 47 6.20 3.07 18.47
C VAL A 47 4.86 2.48 18.86
N LYS A 48 4.76 1.32 19.50
CA LYS A 48 3.45 0.68 19.75
C LYS A 48 2.43 1.60 20.44
N ASN A 49 1.15 1.43 20.14
CA ASN A 49 0.02 2.19 20.70
C ASN A 49 -0.73 1.41 21.80
N TRP A 50 -0.15 0.33 22.31
CA TRP A 50 -0.83 -0.51 23.30
C TRP A 50 -1.20 0.28 24.56
N GLY A 51 -2.44 0.11 25.02
CA GLY A 51 -3.03 0.85 26.13
C GLY A 51 -3.47 2.28 25.82
N ARG A 52 -3.14 2.84 24.64
CA ARG A 52 -3.46 4.25 24.29
C ARG A 52 -4.96 4.57 24.38
N TRP A 53 -5.81 3.63 23.98
CA TRP A 53 -7.27 3.76 24.01
C TRP A 53 -7.93 2.83 25.04
N GLY A 54 -7.15 2.34 26.00
CA GLY A 54 -7.60 1.42 27.05
C GLY A 54 -7.15 -0.03 26.81
N ALA A 55 -7.05 -0.79 27.89
CA ALA A 55 -6.57 -2.17 27.88
C ALA A 55 -7.52 -3.15 27.15
N ALA A 56 -8.79 -2.77 27.00
CA ALA A 56 -9.80 -3.56 26.29
C ALA A 56 -10.05 -3.07 24.85
N ASP A 57 -9.27 -2.10 24.35
CA ASP A 57 -9.46 -1.56 22.99
C ASP A 57 -9.23 -2.64 21.91
N GLU A 58 -10.09 -2.60 20.90
CA GLU A 58 -10.07 -3.47 19.74
C GLU A 58 -10.22 -2.72 18.41
N LEU A 59 -10.23 -1.38 18.44
CA LEU A 59 -10.36 -0.51 17.26
C LEU A 59 -9.02 0.09 16.82
N GLY A 60 -8.06 0.23 17.73
CA GLY A 60 -6.75 0.79 17.41
C GLY A 60 -6.85 2.22 16.88
N ALA A 61 -6.12 2.51 15.80
CA ALA A 61 -6.04 3.83 15.22
C ALA A 61 -7.37 4.31 14.60
N ALA A 62 -8.36 3.43 14.40
CA ALA A 62 -9.72 3.84 14.04
C ALA A 62 -10.38 4.72 15.12
N ASN A 63 -9.92 4.66 16.37
CA ASN A 63 -10.33 5.59 17.45
C ASN A 63 -9.96 7.05 17.17
N LEU A 64 -9.04 7.32 16.22
CA LEU A 64 -8.73 8.68 15.77
C LEU A 64 -9.86 9.29 14.92
N LEU A 65 -10.83 8.47 14.50
CA LEU A 65 -11.97 8.93 13.76
C LEU A 65 -13.03 9.50 14.70
N THR A 66 -12.98 10.81 14.89
CA THR A 66 -13.97 11.60 15.62
C THR A 66 -15.00 12.17 14.67
N ASP A 67 -16.10 12.71 15.20
CA ASP A 67 -17.07 13.44 14.38
C ASP A 67 -16.44 14.59 13.61
N ALA A 68 -15.43 15.25 14.20
CA ALA A 68 -14.70 16.30 13.52
C ALA A 68 -13.90 15.76 12.33
N THR A 69 -13.21 14.62 12.46
CA THR A 69 -12.45 14.05 11.33
C THR A 69 -13.39 13.55 10.23
N ARG A 70 -14.52 12.92 10.59
CA ARG A 70 -15.56 12.51 9.64
C ARG A 70 -16.14 13.69 8.88
N ARG A 71 -16.52 14.78 9.56
CA ARG A 71 -17.03 16.00 8.91
C ARG A 71 -16.00 16.63 7.97
N ARG A 72 -14.72 16.65 8.34
CA ARG A 72 -13.65 17.13 7.44
C ARG A 72 -13.55 16.29 6.17
N ALA A 73 -13.69 14.97 6.28
CA ALA A 73 -13.68 14.07 5.14
C ALA A 73 -14.89 14.29 4.23
N ILE A 74 -16.10 14.33 4.80
CA ILE A 74 -17.36 14.58 4.06
C ILE A 74 -17.29 15.89 3.29
N ALA A 75 -16.71 16.93 3.89
CA ALA A 75 -16.56 18.23 3.25
C ALA A 75 -15.70 18.18 1.96
N LEU A 76 -14.93 17.12 1.73
CA LEU A 76 -14.15 16.94 0.51
C LEU A 76 -15.01 16.46 -0.66
N ALA A 77 -16.16 15.81 -0.48
CA ALA A 77 -17.00 15.36 -1.60
C ALA A 77 -17.72 16.56 -2.28
N LYS A 78 -17.03 17.25 -3.19
CA LYS A 78 -17.47 18.48 -3.86
C LYS A 78 -18.01 18.22 -5.26
N THR A 79 -17.40 17.30 -6.01
CA THR A 79 -17.80 17.00 -7.39
C THR A 79 -18.73 15.81 -7.49
N GLY A 80 -18.79 14.98 -6.45
CA GLY A 80 -19.50 13.70 -6.46
C GLY A 80 -18.81 12.63 -7.29
N THR A 81 -17.62 12.92 -7.85
CA THR A 81 -16.85 11.95 -8.63
C THR A 81 -16.37 10.84 -7.70
N THR A 82 -16.81 9.62 -7.97
CA THR A 82 -16.41 8.45 -7.19
C THR A 82 -15.45 7.58 -7.99
N VAL A 83 -14.42 7.07 -7.31
CA VAL A 83 -13.44 6.14 -7.86
C VAL A 83 -13.42 4.90 -6.97
N SER A 84 -13.64 3.74 -7.61
CA SER A 84 -13.42 2.43 -6.98
C SER A 84 -11.93 2.22 -6.80
N LEU A 85 -11.53 1.81 -5.59
CA LEU A 85 -10.17 1.35 -5.30
C LEU A 85 -10.06 -0.18 -5.32
N SER A 86 -11.13 -0.89 -5.68
CA SER A 86 -11.04 -2.32 -5.96
C SER A 86 -10.42 -2.54 -7.34
N HIS A 87 -9.33 -3.29 -7.39
CA HIS A 87 -8.90 -3.94 -8.63
C HIS A 87 -9.96 -4.98 -9.04
N ASN A 88 -10.13 -5.18 -10.35
CA ASN A 88 -11.02 -6.21 -10.86
C ASN A 88 -10.59 -7.59 -10.35
N LEU A 89 -11.57 -8.41 -10.00
CA LEU A 89 -11.31 -9.74 -9.47
C LEU A 89 -10.66 -10.61 -10.55
N LEU A 90 -9.51 -11.19 -10.21
CA LEU A 90 -8.72 -12.04 -11.09
C LEU A 90 -9.20 -13.50 -11.02
N THR A 91 -9.69 -14.03 -12.14
CA THR A 91 -10.22 -15.41 -12.25
C THR A 91 -9.19 -16.44 -12.69
N ASP A 92 -8.07 -15.99 -13.28
CA ASP A 92 -7.02 -16.87 -13.78
C ASP A 92 -5.86 -16.98 -12.79
N LYS A 93 -5.31 -18.19 -12.66
CA LYS A 93 -4.10 -18.42 -11.86
C LYS A 93 -2.90 -17.72 -12.50
N ALA A 94 -2.13 -17.03 -11.66
CA ALA A 94 -0.92 -16.32 -12.05
C ALA A 94 0.08 -16.27 -10.89
N ASP A 95 1.30 -15.80 -11.13
CA ASP A 95 2.33 -15.69 -10.09
C ASP A 95 1.93 -14.77 -8.91
N ASP A 96 1.08 -13.78 -9.18
CA ASP A 96 0.49 -12.89 -8.16
C ASP A 96 -0.94 -13.31 -7.75
N ASN A 97 -1.49 -14.36 -8.36
CA ASN A 97 -2.83 -14.88 -8.10
C ASN A 97 -2.83 -16.39 -7.86
N GLY A 98 -2.39 -16.79 -6.67
CA GLY A 98 -2.34 -18.20 -6.27
C GLY A 98 -3.71 -18.81 -5.95
N SER A 99 -4.73 -17.99 -5.68
CA SER A 99 -6.09 -18.42 -5.32
C SER A 99 -7.12 -17.53 -6.03
N PRO A 100 -7.41 -17.83 -7.31
CA PRO A 100 -8.28 -16.98 -8.11
C PRO A 100 -9.69 -16.84 -7.56
N PHE A 101 -10.35 -15.75 -7.95
CA PHE A 101 -11.75 -15.52 -7.68
C PHE A 101 -12.61 -16.57 -8.39
N GLU A 102 -13.54 -17.16 -7.65
CA GLU A 102 -14.46 -18.16 -8.17
C GLU A 102 -15.87 -17.57 -8.25
N HIS A 103 -16.48 -17.64 -9.43
CA HIS A 103 -17.88 -17.27 -9.68
C HIS A 103 -18.63 -18.47 -10.23
N THR A 104 -19.67 -18.89 -9.51
CA THR A 104 -20.57 -19.96 -9.93
C THR A 104 -21.98 -19.41 -10.12
N MET A 105 -22.50 -19.50 -11.35
CA MET A 105 -23.93 -19.29 -11.63
C MET A 105 -24.73 -20.46 -11.04
N LEU A 106 -25.72 -20.18 -10.21
CA LEU A 106 -26.70 -21.16 -9.79
C LEU A 106 -27.76 -21.27 -10.90
N GLY A 107 -27.99 -22.46 -11.46
CA GLY A 107 -28.82 -22.63 -12.66
C GLY A 107 -30.27 -22.11 -12.54
N ALA A 108 -30.95 -21.95 -13.68
CA ALA A 108 -32.36 -21.54 -13.88
C ALA A 108 -32.83 -20.21 -13.23
N ASN A 109 -32.11 -19.66 -12.25
CA ASN A 109 -32.43 -18.42 -11.59
C ASN A 109 -31.16 -17.57 -11.59
N THR A 110 -31.20 -16.36 -12.15
CA THR A 110 -30.12 -15.36 -12.16
C THR A 110 -29.58 -15.08 -10.74
N MET A 111 -28.76 -16.00 -10.23
CA MET A 111 -28.30 -16.12 -8.86
C MET A 111 -26.87 -16.64 -8.89
N ASP A 112 -26.04 -16.14 -7.98
CA ASP A 112 -24.60 -16.36 -8.01
C ASP A 112 -24.08 -16.81 -6.65
N THR A 113 -23.04 -17.62 -6.68
CA THR A 113 -22.14 -17.82 -5.54
C THR A 113 -20.76 -17.32 -5.91
N TYR A 114 -20.18 -16.50 -5.04
CA TYR A 114 -18.80 -16.05 -5.14
C TYR A 114 -17.96 -16.68 -4.03
N ARG A 115 -16.75 -17.11 -4.36
CA ARG A 115 -15.74 -17.50 -3.38
C ARG A 115 -14.48 -16.69 -3.60
N VAL A 116 -14.01 -16.08 -2.52
CA VAL A 116 -12.85 -15.17 -2.53
C VAL A 116 -11.85 -15.60 -1.48
N SER A 117 -10.60 -15.83 -1.91
CA SER A 117 -9.44 -15.87 -1.01
C SER A 117 -8.71 -14.54 -1.16
N TYR A 118 -9.00 -13.59 -0.28
CA TYR A 118 -8.53 -12.22 -0.44
C TYR A 118 -7.16 -11.97 0.17
N HIS A 119 -6.78 -12.73 1.20
CA HIS A 119 -5.43 -12.71 1.75
C HIS A 119 -4.44 -13.23 0.70
N GLY A 120 -3.53 -12.35 0.28
CA GLY A 120 -2.63 -12.58 -0.85
C GLY A 120 -2.38 -11.28 -1.61
N TYR A 121 -1.98 -11.40 -2.87
CA TYR A 121 -1.60 -10.24 -3.69
C TYR A 121 -2.62 -9.91 -4.79
N ALA A 122 -3.65 -10.73 -5.01
CA ALA A 122 -4.51 -10.61 -6.19
C ALA A 122 -5.69 -9.65 -6.02
N HIS A 123 -6.25 -9.55 -4.82
CA HIS A 123 -7.55 -8.94 -4.60
C HIS A 123 -7.47 -7.83 -3.56
N SER A 124 -8.15 -6.72 -3.84
CA SER A 124 -8.22 -5.59 -2.92
C SER A 124 -8.96 -5.97 -1.65
N HIS A 125 -8.34 -5.72 -0.50
CA HIS A 125 -8.92 -6.08 0.79
C HIS A 125 -8.45 -5.15 1.90
N ILE A 126 -9.08 -5.30 3.06
CA ILE A 126 -8.67 -4.70 4.32
C ILE A 126 -8.30 -5.79 5.32
N ASP A 127 -7.20 -5.57 6.03
CA ASP A 127 -6.75 -6.43 7.13
C ASP A 127 -7.39 -6.03 8.46
N GLY A 128 -7.90 -7.02 9.18
CA GLY A 128 -8.29 -6.89 10.59
C GLY A 128 -7.08 -6.83 11.51
N LEU A 129 -7.24 -6.28 12.72
CA LEU A 129 -6.11 -6.12 13.66
C LEU A 129 -5.60 -7.47 14.23
N CYS A 130 -6.36 -8.56 14.05
CA CYS A 130 -5.91 -9.92 14.36
C CYS A 130 -5.09 -10.59 13.24
N HIS A 131 -4.94 -9.96 12.07
CA HIS A 131 -4.34 -10.60 10.89
C HIS A 131 -2.86 -10.95 11.08
N ILE A 132 -2.08 -10.03 11.64
CA ILE A 132 -0.64 -10.18 11.89
C ILE A 132 -0.34 -10.23 13.39
N LEU A 133 0.55 -11.14 13.76
CA LEU A 133 1.03 -11.31 15.13
C LEU A 133 2.54 -11.02 15.20
N TYR A 134 2.99 -10.73 16.41
CA TYR A 134 4.40 -10.55 16.71
C TYR A 134 4.70 -11.08 18.10
N LYS A 135 5.67 -12.00 18.19
CA LYS A 135 6.09 -12.64 19.45
C LYS A 135 4.93 -13.20 20.28
N GLY A 136 3.98 -13.86 19.61
CA GLY A 136 2.82 -14.49 20.24
C GLY A 136 1.74 -13.51 20.72
N GLN A 137 1.81 -12.24 20.30
CA GLN A 137 0.84 -11.21 20.64
C GLN A 137 0.27 -10.56 19.37
N THR A 138 -0.96 -10.09 19.48
CA THR A 138 -1.61 -9.22 18.48
C THR A 138 -1.69 -7.79 19.01
N TYR A 139 -2.42 -6.91 18.31
CA TYR A 139 -2.60 -5.53 18.76
C TYR A 139 -3.08 -5.47 20.23
N ASN A 140 -2.64 -4.45 20.95
CA ASN A 140 -2.93 -4.21 22.37
C ASN A 140 -2.39 -5.27 23.35
N GLY A 141 -1.52 -6.18 22.87
CA GLY A 141 -0.86 -7.18 23.71
C GLY A 141 -1.69 -8.43 23.98
N TYR A 142 -2.83 -8.60 23.32
CA TYR A 142 -3.63 -9.81 23.46
C TYR A 142 -2.82 -11.04 22.99
N PRO A 143 -2.75 -12.12 23.81
CA PRO A 143 -2.11 -13.36 23.41
C PRO A 143 -2.77 -13.94 22.16
N THR A 144 -1.97 -14.37 21.18
CA THR A 144 -2.51 -14.94 19.93
C THR A 144 -3.47 -16.10 20.20
N ALA A 145 -3.17 -16.95 21.19
CA ALA A 145 -4.00 -18.10 21.53
C ALA A 145 -5.41 -17.71 22.04
N GLU A 146 -5.57 -16.48 22.57
CA GLU A 146 -6.86 -15.96 23.00
C GLU A 146 -7.60 -15.22 21.89
N VAL A 147 -6.90 -14.80 20.83
CA VAL A 147 -7.50 -14.05 19.70
C VAL A 147 -7.86 -15.00 18.56
N ASN A 148 -6.92 -15.82 18.13
CA ASN A 148 -7.03 -16.64 16.93
C ASN A 148 -7.44 -18.06 17.30
N THR A 149 -8.72 -18.37 17.07
CA THR A 149 -9.30 -19.69 17.34
C THR A 149 -9.68 -20.39 16.03
N PRO A 150 -9.99 -21.70 16.04
CA PRO A 150 -10.52 -22.39 14.85
C PRO A 150 -11.80 -21.76 14.29
N ALA A 151 -12.55 -20.99 15.10
CA ALA A 151 -13.76 -20.29 14.68
C ALA A 151 -13.50 -18.87 14.15
N GLY A 152 -12.23 -18.42 14.12
CA GLY A 152 -11.84 -17.07 13.72
C GLY A 152 -11.34 -16.22 14.89
N CYS A 153 -11.22 -14.91 14.63
CA CYS A 153 -10.74 -13.91 15.59
C CYS A 153 -11.81 -13.56 16.63
N VAL A 154 -11.72 -14.07 17.86
CA VAL A 154 -12.71 -13.74 18.91
C VAL A 154 -12.54 -12.33 19.49
N LYS A 155 -11.41 -11.69 19.18
CA LYS A 155 -11.10 -10.27 19.40
C LYS A 155 -10.49 -9.69 18.13
N LEU A 156 -10.52 -8.37 17.99
CA LEU A 156 -9.83 -7.65 16.89
C LEU A 156 -10.34 -8.02 15.49
N GLY A 157 -11.50 -8.66 15.40
CA GLY A 157 -12.12 -9.09 14.15
C GLY A 157 -12.60 -7.91 13.31
N ILE A 158 -12.71 -8.12 12.00
CA ILE A 158 -13.08 -7.08 11.04
C ILE A 158 -14.46 -6.48 11.30
N GLU A 159 -15.36 -7.23 11.96
CA GLU A 159 -16.69 -6.76 12.35
C GLU A 159 -16.67 -5.56 13.29
N ASN A 160 -15.54 -5.27 13.95
CA ASN A 160 -15.36 -4.05 14.73
C ASN A 160 -15.49 -2.78 13.87
N LEU A 161 -15.27 -2.89 12.55
CA LEU A 161 -15.44 -1.81 11.57
C LEU A 161 -16.80 -1.84 10.85
N LYS A 162 -17.79 -2.62 11.31
CA LYS A 162 -19.09 -2.80 10.63
C LYS A 162 -19.93 -1.52 10.45
N GLN A 163 -19.64 -0.47 11.20
CA GLN A 163 -20.30 0.83 11.04
C GLN A 163 -19.77 1.62 9.84
N GLY A 164 -18.77 1.07 9.14
CA GLY A 164 -18.06 1.75 8.08
C GLY A 164 -17.10 2.80 8.61
N VAL A 165 -16.22 3.23 7.72
CA VAL A 165 -15.19 4.21 7.96
C VAL A 165 -15.39 5.35 6.97
N ILE A 166 -15.51 6.56 7.49
CA ILE A 166 -15.45 7.79 6.71
C ILE A 166 -14.26 8.59 7.22
N THR A 167 -13.25 8.78 6.38
CA THR A 167 -12.09 9.59 6.72
C THR A 167 -11.51 10.30 5.50
N ARG A 168 -10.58 11.22 5.70
CA ARG A 168 -9.86 11.85 4.61
C ARG A 168 -8.81 10.88 4.09
N GLY A 169 -8.95 10.46 2.84
CA GLY A 169 -7.93 9.73 2.11
C GLY A 169 -6.95 10.69 1.43
N ILE A 170 -5.69 10.30 1.40
CA ILE A 170 -4.59 11.02 0.74
C ILE A 170 -3.85 10.04 -0.16
N LEU A 171 -3.79 10.35 -1.46
CA LEU A 171 -2.95 9.63 -2.39
C LEU A 171 -1.50 10.12 -2.27
N ILE A 172 -0.55 9.20 -2.11
CA ILE A 172 0.90 9.37 -2.20
C ILE A 172 1.35 8.70 -3.50
N ASP A 173 1.58 9.48 -4.55
CA ASP A 173 1.94 8.95 -5.87
C ASP A 173 3.44 9.11 -6.15
N ILE A 174 4.20 8.08 -5.80
CA ILE A 174 5.66 8.09 -5.95
C ILE A 174 6.11 7.99 -7.41
N PRO A 175 5.47 7.19 -8.30
CA PRO A 175 5.79 7.25 -9.73
C PRO A 175 5.61 8.65 -10.31
N LEU A 176 4.53 9.37 -9.97
CA LEU A 176 4.36 10.76 -10.40
C LEU A 176 5.37 11.72 -9.76
N LEU A 177 5.79 11.48 -8.51
CA LEU A 177 6.86 12.24 -7.87
C LEU A 177 8.18 12.09 -8.64
N ARG A 178 8.54 10.85 -8.98
CA ARG A 178 9.81 10.47 -9.64
C ARG A 178 9.79 10.63 -11.16
N GLY A 179 8.63 10.86 -11.78
CA GLY A 179 8.51 10.99 -13.24
C GLY A 179 8.65 9.66 -13.99
N VAL A 180 8.24 8.56 -13.37
CA VAL A 180 8.32 7.20 -13.93
C VAL A 180 6.92 6.58 -14.02
N PRO A 181 6.68 5.57 -14.90
CA PRO A 181 5.36 4.95 -15.01
C PRO A 181 4.98 4.12 -13.77
N TYR A 182 5.97 3.48 -13.15
CA TYR A 182 5.86 2.63 -11.97
C TYR A 182 7.23 2.48 -11.30
N LEU A 183 7.25 2.03 -10.04
CA LEU A 183 8.46 1.64 -9.32
C LEU A 183 8.83 0.20 -9.65
N GLU A 184 10.12 -0.09 -9.77
CA GLU A 184 10.58 -1.47 -9.92
C GLU A 184 10.49 -2.23 -8.58
N PRO A 185 10.18 -3.54 -8.59
CA PRO A 185 10.20 -4.38 -7.40
C PRO A 185 11.50 -4.26 -6.60
N GLY A 186 11.40 -4.26 -5.27
CA GLY A 186 12.53 -4.00 -4.36
C GLY A 186 12.83 -2.51 -4.11
N THR A 187 12.10 -1.59 -4.76
CA THR A 187 12.25 -0.16 -4.49
C THR A 187 11.60 0.22 -3.16
N ALA A 188 12.41 0.62 -2.19
CA ALA A 188 11.93 1.15 -0.92
C ALA A 188 11.50 2.62 -1.04
N VAL A 189 10.41 2.95 -0.36
CA VAL A 189 9.88 4.31 -0.17
C VAL A 189 10.11 4.74 1.29
N TYR A 190 10.65 5.94 1.46
CA TYR A 190 10.99 6.50 2.77
C TYR A 190 10.22 7.79 3.09
N VAL A 191 10.36 8.26 4.34
CA VAL A 191 9.67 9.47 4.85
C VAL A 191 9.94 10.69 3.98
N GLU A 192 11.17 10.85 3.49
CA GLU A 192 11.58 12.01 2.70
C GLU A 192 10.79 12.11 1.40
N GLU A 193 10.40 10.98 0.81
CA GLU A 193 9.56 10.96 -0.38
C GLU A 193 8.11 11.26 -0.06
N ILE A 194 7.61 10.82 1.09
CA ILE A 194 6.28 11.18 1.59
C ILE A 194 6.21 12.70 1.81
N GLU A 195 7.23 13.29 2.43
CA GLU A 195 7.27 14.73 2.70
C GLU A 195 7.54 15.57 1.43
N ALA A 196 8.35 15.06 0.51
CA ALA A 196 8.51 15.66 -0.81
C ALA A 196 7.18 15.63 -1.59
N TRP A 197 6.41 14.55 -1.47
CA TRP A 197 5.08 14.45 -2.03
C TRP A 197 4.11 15.44 -1.39
N GLU A 198 4.06 15.54 -0.06
CA GLU A 198 3.25 16.56 0.65
C GLU A 198 3.50 17.97 0.09
N LYS A 199 4.78 18.32 -0.12
CA LYS A 199 5.19 19.61 -0.71
C LYS A 199 4.71 19.76 -2.15
N LYS A 200 4.90 18.74 -3.00
CA LYS A 200 4.48 18.76 -4.41
C LYS A 200 2.95 18.85 -4.57
N ALA A 201 2.23 18.11 -3.74
CA ALA A 201 0.78 18.02 -3.77
C ALA A 201 0.08 19.17 -3.04
N GLY A 202 0.81 19.99 -2.27
CA GLY A 202 0.24 21.07 -1.47
C GLY A 202 -0.69 20.57 -0.36
N ILE A 203 -0.38 19.41 0.22
CA ILE A 203 -1.19 18.76 1.25
C ILE A 203 -0.39 18.54 2.53
N LYS A 204 -1.09 18.41 3.65
CA LYS A 204 -0.51 17.97 4.91
C LYS A 204 -1.29 16.79 5.48
N ILE A 205 -0.61 15.67 5.67
CA ILE A 205 -1.07 14.47 6.35
C ILE A 205 -1.11 14.76 7.85
N GLY A 206 -2.20 14.35 8.50
CA GLY A 206 -2.44 14.59 9.90
C GLY A 206 -3.44 13.61 10.52
N VAL A 207 -3.89 13.97 11.72
CA VAL A 207 -4.63 13.06 12.59
C VAL A 207 -5.94 12.59 11.95
N GLY A 208 -6.09 11.26 11.90
CA GLY A 208 -7.26 10.57 11.39
C GLY A 208 -7.16 10.23 9.90
N ASP A 209 -6.18 10.74 9.17
CA ASP A 209 -6.08 10.51 7.73
C ASP A 209 -5.79 9.03 7.40
N ALA A 210 -6.26 8.62 6.22
CA ALA A 210 -5.81 7.43 5.54
C ALA A 210 -4.79 7.83 4.46
N ILE A 211 -3.66 7.14 4.37
CA ILE A 211 -2.67 7.34 3.29
C ILE A 211 -2.67 6.14 2.34
N LEU A 212 -2.58 6.40 1.04
CA LEU A 212 -2.58 5.38 -0.01
C LEU A 212 -1.31 5.53 -0.85
N LEU A 213 -0.39 4.57 -0.77
CA LEU A 213 0.83 4.53 -1.57
C LEU A 213 0.56 3.91 -2.93
N ARG A 214 0.63 4.72 -3.99
CA ARG A 214 0.73 4.20 -5.36
C ARG A 214 2.18 3.95 -5.69
N THR A 215 2.49 2.68 -6.01
CA THR A 215 3.78 2.24 -6.54
C THR A 215 3.73 2.06 -8.08
N GLY A 216 2.54 2.04 -8.67
CA GLY A 216 2.32 1.75 -10.08
C GLY A 216 2.30 0.24 -10.37
N ARG A 217 1.97 -0.57 -9.36
CA ARG A 217 2.04 -2.04 -9.47
C ARG A 217 1.20 -2.58 -10.62
N TRP A 218 -0.03 -2.11 -10.76
CA TRP A 218 -0.95 -2.59 -11.80
C TRP A 218 -0.49 -2.14 -13.19
N ALA A 219 -0.04 -0.89 -13.34
CA ALA A 219 0.58 -0.42 -14.58
C ALA A 219 1.79 -1.28 -14.99
N ARG A 220 2.62 -1.71 -14.02
CA ARG A 220 3.74 -2.63 -14.30
C ARG A 220 3.23 -4.01 -14.72
N ARG A 221 2.24 -4.56 -14.01
CA ARG A 221 1.65 -5.87 -14.31
C ARG A 221 1.10 -5.91 -15.73
N ASP A 222 0.37 -4.89 -16.15
CA ASP A 222 -0.19 -4.79 -17.49
C ASP A 222 0.90 -4.70 -18.57
N LYS A 223 2.01 -4.04 -18.25
CA LYS A 223 3.12 -3.84 -19.19
C LYS A 223 4.04 -5.06 -19.34
N VAL A 224 4.36 -5.72 -18.24
CA VAL A 224 5.43 -6.74 -18.16
C VAL A 224 4.87 -8.15 -17.94
N GLY A 225 3.65 -8.25 -17.41
CA GLY A 225 3.03 -9.50 -16.97
C GLY A 225 3.04 -9.68 -15.45
N PRO A 226 2.33 -10.69 -14.94
CA PRO A 226 2.31 -11.03 -13.52
C PRO A 226 3.69 -11.50 -13.05
N TRP A 227 3.97 -11.33 -11.76
CA TRP A 227 5.19 -11.82 -11.12
C TRP A 227 4.90 -12.19 -9.66
N ALA A 228 5.84 -12.86 -9.00
CA ALA A 228 5.70 -13.24 -7.60
C ALA A 228 5.86 -12.01 -6.68
N VAL A 229 4.79 -11.20 -6.52
CA VAL A 229 4.78 -9.96 -5.72
C VAL A 229 5.23 -10.20 -4.29
N GLY A 230 4.82 -11.31 -3.66
CA GLY A 230 5.26 -11.68 -2.32
C GLY A 230 6.74 -12.03 -2.17
N ARG A 231 7.50 -12.08 -3.27
CA ARG A 231 8.95 -12.27 -3.27
C ARG A 231 9.72 -11.02 -3.70
N SER A 232 9.06 -10.08 -4.37
CA SER A 232 9.67 -8.83 -4.81
C SER A 232 8.60 -7.78 -5.09
N ALA A 233 8.63 -6.67 -4.34
CA ALA A 233 7.65 -5.60 -4.43
C ALA A 233 8.29 -4.26 -4.05
N ALA A 234 7.84 -3.18 -4.66
CA ALA A 234 8.10 -1.84 -4.16
C ALA A 234 7.12 -1.56 -3.00
N GLY A 235 7.54 -0.75 -2.04
CA GLY A 235 6.72 -0.45 -0.87
C GLY A 235 7.45 0.38 0.17
N PHE A 236 6.84 0.53 1.34
CA PHE A 236 7.45 1.27 2.43
C PHE A 236 8.57 0.49 3.10
N HIS A 237 9.58 1.22 3.57
CA HIS A 237 10.54 0.70 4.55
C HIS A 237 10.03 0.90 5.98
N ALA A 238 10.37 -0.01 6.90
CA ALA A 238 9.93 0.00 8.29
C ALA A 238 10.25 1.30 9.07
N SER A 239 11.25 2.05 8.63
CA SER A 239 11.66 3.33 9.22
C SER A 239 10.57 4.40 9.20
N ILE A 240 9.48 4.24 8.44
CA ILE A 240 8.39 5.22 8.40
C ILE A 240 7.49 5.17 9.64
N ALA A 241 7.50 4.08 10.42
CA ALA A 241 6.55 3.87 11.51
C ALA A 241 6.52 5.00 12.57
N PRO A 242 7.66 5.56 13.01
CA PRO A 242 7.65 6.72 13.92
C PRO A 242 6.94 7.94 13.32
N TRP A 243 7.12 8.19 12.01
CA TRP A 243 6.49 9.29 11.31
C TRP A 243 4.97 9.06 11.21
N ILE A 244 4.54 7.85 10.84
CA ILE A 244 3.11 7.46 10.81
C ILE A 244 2.46 7.70 12.19
N LYS A 245 3.10 7.24 13.27
CA LYS A 245 2.61 7.45 14.64
C LYS A 245 2.49 8.94 14.96
N ALA A 246 3.54 9.72 14.67
CA ALA A 246 3.60 11.15 14.96
C ALA A 246 2.55 11.95 14.19
N ARG A 247 2.23 11.56 12.96
CA ARG A 247 1.19 12.19 12.13
C ARG A 247 -0.23 11.78 12.52
N GLY A 248 -0.38 10.70 13.30
CA GLY A 248 -1.69 10.19 13.70
C GLY A 248 -2.49 9.63 12.53
N VAL A 249 -1.82 8.92 11.61
CA VAL A 249 -2.47 8.21 10.51
C VAL A 249 -3.34 7.08 11.09
N ALA A 250 -4.56 6.93 10.55
CA ALA A 250 -5.55 5.95 11.02
C ALA A 250 -5.60 4.69 10.15
N PHE A 251 -5.35 4.81 8.84
CA PHE A 251 -5.35 3.71 7.87
C PHE A 251 -4.20 3.89 6.88
N VAL A 252 -3.63 2.79 6.41
CA VAL A 252 -2.55 2.80 5.42
C VAL A 252 -2.90 1.81 4.32
N GLY A 253 -2.78 2.20 3.07
CA GLY A 253 -3.06 1.34 1.93
C GLY A 253 -2.01 1.45 0.83
N SER A 254 -2.00 0.47 -0.06
CA SER A 254 -1.14 0.46 -1.24
C SER A 254 -1.78 -0.33 -2.39
N ASP A 255 -1.24 -0.15 -3.60
CA ASP A 255 -1.55 -0.98 -4.76
C ASP A 255 -0.87 -2.35 -4.74
N ALA A 256 0.06 -2.58 -3.81
CA ALA A 256 0.55 -3.89 -3.41
C ALA A 256 0.16 -4.19 -1.96
N ALA A 257 0.96 -4.99 -1.27
CA ALA A 257 1.02 -4.92 0.18
C ALA A 257 1.77 -3.64 0.61
N GLN A 258 1.91 -3.38 1.91
CA GLN A 258 2.57 -2.14 2.39
C GLN A 258 4.10 -2.18 2.36
N ASP A 259 4.70 -3.36 2.51
CA ASP A 259 6.15 -3.56 2.64
C ASP A 259 6.86 -3.50 1.29
N VAL A 260 8.06 -2.91 1.28
CA VAL A 260 9.07 -3.28 0.27
C VAL A 260 9.45 -4.75 0.48
N VAL A 261 9.61 -5.50 -0.61
CA VAL A 261 10.03 -6.91 -0.56
C VAL A 261 11.24 -7.10 -1.48
N PRO A 262 12.37 -7.67 -0.99
CA PRO A 262 12.64 -8.07 0.40
C PRO A 262 12.61 -6.90 1.40
N SER A 263 12.32 -7.21 2.67
CA SER A 263 12.00 -6.21 3.71
C SER A 263 13.10 -5.22 4.07
N LEU A 264 14.35 -5.52 3.72
CA LEU A 264 15.57 -4.82 4.15
C LEU A 264 15.80 -4.83 5.67
N VAL A 265 15.05 -5.65 6.41
CA VAL A 265 15.19 -5.87 7.85
C VAL A 265 15.50 -7.34 8.09
N GLU A 266 16.76 -7.66 8.37
CA GLU A 266 17.20 -9.04 8.58
C GLU A 266 16.39 -9.73 9.70
N GLY A 267 15.86 -10.91 9.39
CA GLY A 267 15.06 -11.72 10.32
C GLY A 267 13.59 -11.30 10.46
N ILE A 268 13.12 -10.26 9.76
CA ILE A 268 11.72 -9.82 9.80
C ILE A 268 11.16 -9.72 8.37
N ALA A 269 10.19 -10.56 8.02
CA ALA A 269 9.67 -10.66 6.66
C ALA A 269 8.74 -9.49 6.24
N LEU A 270 7.87 -9.04 7.15
CA LEU A 270 6.87 -7.99 6.90
C LEU A 270 6.89 -6.94 8.03
N PRO A 271 7.99 -6.17 8.16
CA PRO A 271 8.16 -5.24 9.27
C PRO A 271 7.14 -4.10 9.26
N VAL A 272 6.74 -3.57 8.10
CA VAL A 272 5.71 -2.52 8.02
C VAL A 272 4.36 -3.09 8.46
N HIS A 273 3.90 -4.22 7.94
CA HIS A 273 2.64 -4.81 8.41
C HIS A 273 2.65 -5.04 9.92
N THR A 274 3.75 -5.59 10.44
CA THR A 274 3.90 -5.88 11.87
C THR A 274 3.85 -4.61 12.73
N LEU A 275 4.58 -3.56 12.34
CA LEU A 275 4.57 -2.29 13.07
C LEU A 275 3.20 -1.60 13.01
N LEU A 276 2.54 -1.64 11.85
CA LEU A 276 1.28 -0.93 11.64
C LEU A 276 0.10 -1.66 12.28
N LEU A 277 -0.13 -2.95 11.96
CA LEU A 277 -1.24 -3.73 12.51
C LEU A 277 -1.01 -4.01 13.99
N THR A 278 0.04 -4.77 14.31
CA THR A 278 0.27 -5.28 15.66
C THR A 278 0.78 -4.17 16.59
N GLY A 279 1.71 -3.33 16.14
CA GLY A 279 2.27 -2.25 16.95
C GLY A 279 1.31 -1.08 17.14
N LEU A 280 0.87 -0.47 16.05
CA LEU A 280 0.12 0.80 16.05
C LEU A 280 -1.40 0.64 16.04
N GLY A 281 -1.93 -0.55 15.75
CA GLY A 281 -3.36 -0.79 15.63
C GLY A 281 -3.96 -0.16 14.37
N ILE A 282 -3.22 -0.10 13.27
CA ILE A 282 -3.64 0.51 12.00
C ILE A 282 -4.06 -0.62 11.05
N ASN A 283 -5.32 -0.62 10.62
CA ASN A 283 -5.80 -1.51 9.56
C ASN A 283 -5.14 -1.16 8.21
N LEU A 284 -4.83 -2.18 7.41
CA LEU A 284 -4.15 -2.03 6.12
C LEU A 284 -5.10 -2.29 4.96
N LEU A 285 -4.92 -1.54 3.87
CA LEU A 285 -5.69 -1.67 2.64
C LEU A 285 -4.76 -2.17 1.54
N ASP A 286 -4.80 -3.47 1.28
CA ASP A 286 -3.87 -4.15 0.39
C ASP A 286 -4.45 -4.29 -1.02
N ASN A 287 -3.57 -4.31 -2.01
CA ASN A 287 -3.84 -4.54 -3.43
C ASN A 287 -4.91 -3.60 -4.02
N GLN A 288 -4.96 -2.34 -3.58
CA GLN A 288 -5.92 -1.37 -4.09
C GLN A 288 -5.62 -1.02 -5.56
N ASP A 289 -6.63 -0.75 -6.38
CA ASP A 289 -6.43 -0.08 -7.67
C ASP A 289 -6.30 1.43 -7.44
N LEU A 290 -5.07 1.92 -7.57
CA LEU A 290 -4.74 3.33 -7.42
C LEU A 290 -4.48 4.03 -8.77
N GLU A 291 -4.60 3.33 -9.91
CA GLU A 291 -4.38 3.90 -11.24
C GLU A 291 -5.46 4.92 -11.59
N SER A 292 -6.73 4.49 -11.47
CA SER A 292 -7.89 5.36 -11.69
C SER A 292 -7.95 6.51 -10.69
N LEU A 293 -7.49 6.27 -9.45
CA LEU A 293 -7.41 7.29 -8.42
C LEU A 293 -6.38 8.36 -8.78
N SER A 294 -5.17 7.95 -9.20
CA SER A 294 -4.11 8.86 -9.62
C SER A 294 -4.55 9.72 -10.80
N ALA A 295 -5.10 9.10 -11.85
CA ALA A 295 -5.58 9.83 -13.02
C ALA A 295 -6.68 10.86 -12.67
N THR A 296 -7.61 10.48 -11.79
CA THR A 296 -8.68 11.37 -11.32
C THR A 296 -8.14 12.51 -10.47
N ALA A 297 -7.27 12.20 -9.51
CA ALA A 297 -6.64 13.19 -8.64
C ALA A 297 -5.80 14.20 -9.43
N ALA A 298 -5.05 13.75 -10.43
CA ALA A 298 -4.28 14.60 -11.33
C ALA A 298 -5.18 15.53 -12.15
N ARG A 299 -6.25 14.98 -12.76
CA ARG A 299 -7.23 15.76 -13.54
C ARG A 299 -7.92 16.83 -12.70
N LEU A 300 -8.28 16.49 -11.45
CA LEU A 300 -8.91 17.42 -10.51
C LEU A 300 -7.92 18.31 -9.77
N LYS A 301 -6.61 18.09 -9.96
CA LYS A 301 -5.51 18.71 -9.20
C LYS A 301 -5.75 18.63 -7.68
N ARG A 302 -6.28 17.50 -7.21
CA ARG A 302 -6.65 17.29 -5.82
C ARG A 302 -6.23 15.91 -5.36
N TRP A 303 -5.37 15.85 -4.35
CA TRP A 303 -4.76 14.60 -3.86
C TRP A 303 -5.37 14.09 -2.55
N SER A 304 -6.43 14.76 -2.09
CA SER A 304 -7.21 14.35 -0.92
C SER A 304 -8.69 14.26 -1.27
N PHE A 305 -9.38 13.33 -0.63
CA PHE A 305 -10.76 12.95 -0.94
C PHE A 305 -11.44 12.36 0.30
N MET A 306 -12.77 12.26 0.26
CA MET A 306 -13.48 11.43 1.23
C MET A 306 -13.19 9.97 0.89
N LEU A 307 -12.64 9.22 1.84
CA LEU A 307 -12.45 7.78 1.74
C LEU A 307 -13.56 7.08 2.53
N THR A 308 -14.24 6.14 1.86
CA THR A 308 -15.24 5.26 2.47
C THR A 308 -14.72 3.83 2.46
N ILE A 309 -14.56 3.24 3.65
CA ILE A 309 -14.18 1.83 3.80
C ILE A 309 -15.34 1.11 4.50
N ALA A 310 -15.92 0.12 3.83
CA ALA A 310 -17.06 -0.64 4.34
C ALA A 310 -16.80 -2.14 4.17
N PRO A 311 -16.05 -2.76 5.11
CA PRO A 311 -15.83 -4.21 5.06
C PRO A 311 -17.13 -4.99 5.30
N LEU A 312 -17.17 -6.21 4.79
CA LEU A 312 -18.19 -7.19 5.18
C LEU A 312 -18.05 -7.48 6.68
N ALA A 313 -19.17 -7.45 7.40
CA ALA A 313 -19.21 -7.68 8.84
C ALA A 313 -19.16 -9.19 9.17
N VAL A 314 -18.07 -9.85 8.79
CA VAL A 314 -17.85 -11.28 9.08
C VAL A 314 -17.36 -11.41 10.51
N LYS A 315 -18.21 -11.96 11.39
CA LYS A 315 -17.82 -12.24 12.77
C LYS A 315 -16.59 -13.15 12.80
N GLY A 316 -15.54 -12.73 13.51
CA GLY A 316 -14.27 -13.43 13.57
C GLY A 316 -13.42 -13.36 12.29
N GLY A 317 -13.78 -12.49 11.34
CA GLY A 317 -13.03 -12.30 10.11
C GLY A 317 -11.66 -11.66 10.38
N THR A 318 -10.62 -12.21 9.76
CA THR A 318 -9.24 -11.67 9.81
C THR A 318 -9.05 -10.47 8.88
N GLY A 319 -10.07 -10.14 8.08
CA GLY A 319 -10.08 -9.08 7.10
C GLY A 319 -11.36 -9.15 6.27
N SER A 320 -11.43 -8.40 5.18
CA SER A 320 -12.55 -8.46 4.25
C SER A 320 -12.10 -8.06 2.84
N PRO A 321 -12.55 -8.73 1.77
CA PRO A 321 -12.56 -8.08 0.47
C PRO A 321 -13.49 -6.88 0.57
N ALA A 322 -13.10 -5.75 -0.03
CA ALA A 322 -13.90 -4.53 0.06
C ALA A 322 -13.68 -3.67 -1.17
N ASN A 323 -14.79 -3.17 -1.74
CA ASN A 323 -14.71 -2.05 -2.64
C ASN A 323 -14.65 -0.76 -1.83
N ILE A 324 -13.44 -0.24 -1.69
CA ILE A 324 -13.17 1.03 -1.00
C ILE A 324 -13.35 2.16 -2.01
N LEU A 325 -14.02 3.24 -1.59
CA LEU A 325 -14.38 4.34 -2.48
C LEU A 325 -13.65 5.63 -2.11
N ALA A 326 -13.06 6.28 -3.11
CA ALA A 326 -12.64 7.67 -3.03
C ALA A 326 -13.69 8.57 -3.68
N THR A 327 -14.20 9.56 -2.95
CA THR A 327 -15.20 10.53 -3.45
C THR A 327 -14.64 11.95 -3.41
N PHE A 328 -14.68 12.61 -4.57
CA PHE A 328 -14.18 13.97 -4.77
C PHE A 328 -15.25 15.05 -4.74
#